data_AF-A0A9E1ZPU3-F1
#
_entry.id   AF-A0A9E1ZPU3-F1
#
_cell.length_a   1.000
_cell.length_b   1.000
_cell.length_c   1.000
_cell.angle_alpha   90.00
_cell.angle_beta   90.00
_cell.angle_gamma   90.00
#
_symmetry.space_group_name_H-M   'P 1'
#
loop_
_entity.id
_entity.type
_entity.pdbx_description
1 polymer ?
#
loop_
_entity_poly.entity_id
_entity_poly.type
_entity_poly.pdbx_seq_one_letter_code
_entity_poly.pdbx_strand_id
1 'polypeptide(L)'
;MFSTCETPSRCLTTFARSPWETPVGAVDKVSAEDMGGFVGIGVKELLTLNFNRDAKGVPDEVTMRFLDYADNEMWQGLVERTKSGQIESEKYAGAVEAAADEADPTPAVAAPTKCSSCGGKLPTFFKGMQQVECEFCGNVVTMDG
;
A
#
# COMPACT_ATOMS: atom_id res chain seq x y z
N MET A 1 -0.28 12.54 43.63
CA MET A 1 -1.54 12.11 44.27
C MET A 1 -2.04 10.89 43.52
N PHE A 2 -1.87 9.70 44.10
CA PHE A 2 -2.33 8.45 43.50
C PHE A 2 -3.81 8.30 43.80
N SER A 3 -4.64 8.37 42.75
CA SER A 3 -6.06 8.06 42.85
C SER A 3 -6.22 6.54 42.87
N THR A 4 -6.62 6.00 44.02
CA THR A 4 -6.94 4.58 44.18
C THR A 4 -8.33 4.31 43.58
N CYS A 5 -8.40 3.52 42.50
CA CYS A 5 -9.66 3.06 41.93
C CYS A 5 -10.13 1.79 42.66
N GLU A 6 -11.12 1.95 43.53
CA GLU A 6 -12.01 0.88 44.02
C GLU A 6 -12.94 0.46 42.87
N THR A 7 -12.82 -0.78 42.41
CA THR A 7 -13.71 -1.55 41.50
C THR A 7 -13.14 -1.82 40.08
N PRO A 8 -12.89 -3.09 39.70
CA PRO A 8 -12.16 -3.47 38.48
C PRO A 8 -12.94 -3.33 37.16
N SER A 9 -14.22 -2.92 37.19
CA SER A 9 -15.10 -3.01 36.01
C SER A 9 -15.35 -1.68 35.29
N ARG A 10 -14.74 -0.57 35.75
CA ARG A 10 -14.99 0.79 35.21
C ARG A 10 -13.74 1.61 34.92
N CYS A 11 -12.54 1.02 34.94
CA CYS A 11 -11.42 1.60 34.23
C CYS A 11 -11.66 1.40 32.74
N LEU A 12 -12.25 2.40 32.08
CA LEU A 12 -12.17 2.56 30.63
C LEU A 12 -10.72 2.38 30.24
N THR A 13 -10.44 1.27 29.57
CA THR A 13 -9.14 0.94 29.06
C THR A 13 -8.84 1.89 27.90
N THR A 14 -8.32 3.06 28.21
CA THR A 14 -7.36 3.70 27.32
C THR A 14 -6.12 2.82 27.36
N PHE A 15 -6.17 1.67 26.67
CA PHE A 15 -4.95 0.95 26.34
C PHE A 15 -4.15 1.94 25.50
N ALA A 16 -3.08 2.50 26.07
CA ALA A 16 -2.06 3.15 25.27
C ALA A 16 -1.58 2.06 24.31
N ARG A 17 -1.94 2.21 23.04
CA ARG A 17 -1.53 1.31 21.97
C ARG A 17 -0.02 1.48 21.84
N SER A 18 0.69 0.36 21.74
CA SER A 18 2.12 0.43 21.52
C SER A 18 2.39 1.17 20.20
N PRO A 19 3.37 2.09 20.13
CA PRO A 19 3.67 2.80 18.88
C PRO A 19 3.98 1.84 17.72
N TRP A 20 4.46 0.64 18.03
CA TRP A 20 4.76 -0.42 17.06
C TRP A 20 3.52 -1.12 16.50
N GLU A 21 2.39 -1.02 17.17
CA GLU A 21 1.11 -1.56 16.69
C GLU A 21 0.37 -0.54 15.83
N THR A 22 0.78 0.73 15.84
CA THR A 22 0.15 1.81 15.09
C THR A 22 0.46 1.69 13.59
N PRO A 23 -0.54 1.85 12.70
CA PRO A 23 -0.29 1.79 11.27
C PRO A 23 0.69 2.91 10.86
N VAL A 24 1.60 2.61 9.94
CA VAL A 24 2.60 3.57 9.44
C VAL A 24 1.96 4.82 8.83
N GLY A 25 0.73 4.72 8.30
CA GLY A 25 -0.04 5.86 7.80
C GLY A 25 -0.44 6.89 8.86
N ALA A 26 -0.36 6.55 10.15
CA ALA A 26 -0.58 7.49 11.24
C ALA A 26 0.68 8.30 11.61
N VAL A 27 1.84 7.94 11.07
CA VAL A 27 3.07 8.74 11.23
C VAL A 27 2.95 9.96 10.33
N ASP A 28 3.00 11.16 10.89
CA ASP A 28 2.97 12.42 10.16
C ASP A 28 4.37 12.77 9.61
N LYS A 29 5.38 12.74 10.48
CA LYS A 29 6.77 13.06 10.15
C LYS A 29 7.75 12.03 10.73
N VAL A 30 8.82 11.77 10.00
CA VAL A 30 9.98 10.98 10.43
C VAL A 30 11.25 11.81 10.30
N SER A 31 12.19 11.67 11.23
CA SER A 31 13.46 12.40 11.25
C SER A 31 14.57 11.48 11.74
N ALA A 32 15.60 11.27 10.92
CA ALA A 32 16.86 10.65 11.31
C ALA A 32 17.83 11.72 11.84
N GLU A 33 18.47 11.42 12.97
CA GLU A 33 19.44 12.31 13.60
C GLU A 33 20.61 11.51 14.20
N ASP A 34 21.82 12.00 13.95
CA ASP A 34 23.04 11.46 14.54
C ASP A 34 23.44 12.33 15.74
N MET A 35 23.26 11.81 16.94
CA MET A 35 23.51 12.58 18.16
C MET A 35 24.81 12.17 18.86
N GLY A 36 25.73 13.13 18.94
CA GLY A 36 27.00 12.98 19.65
C GLY A 36 28.13 12.40 18.80
N GLY A 37 29.27 12.16 19.45
CA GLY A 37 30.48 11.65 18.81
C GLY A 37 31.43 12.73 18.32
N PHE A 38 32.72 12.51 18.53
CA PHE A 38 33.80 13.30 17.94
C PHE A 38 34.60 12.33 17.06
N VAL A 39 34.63 12.58 15.74
CA VAL A 39 35.29 11.71 14.75
C VAL A 39 34.72 10.27 14.77
N GLY A 40 33.39 10.11 14.69
CA GLY A 40 32.72 8.82 14.50
C GLY A 40 32.68 7.87 15.70
N ILE A 41 33.31 8.21 16.83
CA ILE A 41 33.26 7.39 18.05
C ILE A 41 32.12 7.87 18.95
N GLY A 42 31.19 6.97 19.26
CA GLY A 42 30.09 7.24 20.20
C GLY A 42 28.88 7.96 19.60
N VAL A 43 28.71 7.88 18.27
CA VAL A 43 27.51 8.36 17.57
C VAL A 43 26.30 7.56 18.04
N LYS A 44 25.17 8.26 18.23
CA LYS A 44 23.88 7.63 18.51
C LYS A 44 22.96 7.87 17.31
N GLU A 45 22.63 6.78 16.65
CA GLU A 45 21.62 6.71 15.60
C GLU A 45 20.24 6.88 16.22
N LEU A 46 19.62 8.06 16.05
CA LEU A 46 18.27 8.34 16.51
C LEU A 46 17.29 8.40 15.35
N LEU A 47 16.08 7.86 15.56
CA LEU A 47 14.94 8.06 14.69
C LEU A 47 13.77 8.59 15.51
N THR A 48 13.25 9.74 15.10
CA THR A 48 12.09 10.38 15.73
C THR A 48 10.87 10.26 14.82
N LEU A 49 9.80 9.68 15.36
CA LEU A 49 8.51 9.52 14.72
C LEU A 49 7.51 10.46 15.38
N ASN A 50 6.88 11.32 14.58
CA ASN A 50 5.76 12.16 15.01
C ASN A 50 4.47 11.55 14.47
N PHE A 51 3.49 11.34 15.34
CA PHE A 51 2.19 10.76 15.00
C PHE A 51 1.15 11.85 14.82
N ASN A 52 0.15 11.59 13.97
CA ASN A 52 -1.00 12.47 13.84
C ASN A 52 -1.77 12.48 15.19
N ARG A 53 -2.18 13.67 15.64
CA ARG A 53 -2.97 13.89 16.86
C ARG A 53 -4.33 13.16 16.85
N ASP A 54 -4.82 12.79 15.67
CA ASP A 54 -6.03 11.99 15.50
C ASP A 54 -5.82 10.50 15.84
N ALA A 55 -4.56 10.04 15.91
CA ALA A 55 -4.20 8.67 16.26
C ALA A 55 -4.41 8.42 17.77
N LYS A 56 -5.60 7.93 18.12
CA LYS A 56 -5.95 7.68 19.52
C LYS A 56 -5.05 6.62 20.16
N GLY A 57 -4.57 6.93 21.38
CA GLY A 57 -3.85 5.98 22.22
C GLY A 57 -2.37 5.84 21.89
N VAL A 58 -1.80 6.74 21.08
CA VAL A 58 -0.37 6.78 20.72
C VAL A 58 0.21 8.11 21.22
N PRO A 59 1.46 8.16 21.71
CA PRO A 59 2.13 9.43 22.00
C PRO A 59 2.30 10.29 20.74
N ASP A 60 2.32 11.61 20.90
CA ASP A 60 2.53 12.57 19.80
C ASP A 60 3.91 12.37 19.14
N GLU A 61 4.93 12.01 19.93
CA GLU A 61 6.30 11.80 19.48
C GLU A 61 6.93 10.58 20.15
N VAL A 62 7.71 9.82 19.38
CA VAL A 62 8.56 8.74 19.88
C VAL A 62 9.93 8.88 19.24
N THR A 63 10.96 9.04 20.08
CA THR A 63 12.36 8.91 19.66
C THR A 63 12.90 7.56 20.09
N MET A 64 13.45 6.82 19.13
CA MET A 64 14.15 5.59 19.38
C MET A 64 15.61 5.70 18.99
N ARG A 65 16.46 5.01 19.74
CA ARG A 65 17.87 4.84 19.42
C ARG A 65 18.07 3.47 18.80
N PHE A 66 18.70 3.41 17.65
CA PHE A 66 19.17 2.15 17.10
C PHE A 66 20.41 1.66 17.86
N LEU A 67 20.42 0.36 18.12
CA LEU A 67 21.58 -0.35 18.64
C LEU A 67 22.31 -0.99 17.46
N ASP A 68 23.63 -1.05 17.53
CA ASP A 68 24.50 -1.73 16.55
C ASP A 68 24.41 -1.17 15.11
N TYR A 69 24.55 -2.06 14.10
CA TYR A 69 24.63 -1.78 12.66
C TYR A 69 23.33 -1.29 12.01
N ALA A 70 22.35 -0.85 12.79
CA ALA A 70 21.08 -0.34 12.27
C ALA A 70 21.19 1.17 12.01
N ASP A 71 20.84 1.56 10.78
CA ASP A 71 21.05 2.90 10.23
C ASP A 71 19.73 3.70 10.22
N ASN A 72 19.72 4.87 10.85
CA ASN A 72 18.49 5.66 11.00
C ASN A 72 17.96 6.19 9.65
N GLU A 73 18.82 6.58 8.72
CA GLU A 73 18.50 7.11 7.40
C GLU A 73 17.83 6.04 6.53
N MET A 74 18.34 4.80 6.58
CA MET A 74 17.73 3.64 5.92
C MET A 74 16.31 3.41 6.41
N TRP A 75 16.10 3.45 7.73
CA TRP A 75 14.78 3.26 8.33
C TRP A 75 13.84 4.42 8.00
N GLN A 76 14.32 5.65 8.01
CA GLN A 76 13.56 6.81 7.55
C GLN A 76 13.07 6.59 6.10
N GLY A 77 13.98 6.22 5.19
CA GLY A 77 13.64 5.96 3.80
C GLY A 77 12.61 4.84 3.65
N LEU A 78 12.71 3.76 4.44
CA LEU A 78 11.70 2.69 4.42
C LEU A 78 10.31 3.18 4.85
N VAL A 79 10.23 3.98 5.92
CA VAL A 79 8.96 4.55 6.39
C VAL A 79 8.34 5.44 5.32
N GLU A 80 9.14 6.31 4.71
CA GLU A 80 8.68 7.22 3.64
C GLU A 80 8.20 6.47 2.39
N ARG A 81 8.95 5.45 1.95
CA ARG A 81 8.55 4.60 0.82
C ARG A 81 7.29 3.80 1.09
N THR A 82 7.08 3.39 2.35
CA THR A 82 5.84 2.72 2.74
C THR A 82 4.67 3.71 2.72
N LYS A 83 4.86 4.93 3.25
CA LYS A 83 3.83 5.98 3.25
C LYS A 83 3.46 6.45 1.84
N SER A 84 4.42 6.53 0.92
CA SER A 84 4.16 6.91 -0.47
C SER A 84 3.45 5.82 -1.28
N GLY A 85 3.32 4.61 -0.74
CA GLY A 85 2.80 3.45 -1.46
C GLY A 85 3.78 2.89 -2.50
N GLN A 86 5.04 3.37 -2.52
CA GLN A 86 6.03 2.90 -3.48
C GLN A 86 6.27 1.40 -3.35
N ILE A 87 6.34 0.87 -2.12
CA ILE A 87 6.50 -0.57 -1.87
C ILE A 87 5.32 -1.37 -2.46
N GLU A 88 4.09 -0.87 -2.38
CA GLU A 88 2.94 -1.53 -3.00
C GLU A 88 3.02 -1.48 -4.53
N SER A 89 3.49 -0.37 -5.11
CA SER A 89 3.69 -0.26 -6.56
C SER A 89 4.78 -1.20 -7.10
N GLU A 90 5.85 -1.41 -6.34
CA GLU A 90 6.96 -2.30 -6.70
C GLU A 90 6.54 -3.77 -6.74
N LYS A 91 5.60 -4.18 -5.87
CA LYS A 91 5.07 -5.56 -5.87
C LYS A 91 4.45 -5.96 -7.22
N TYR A 92 3.86 -5.00 -7.94
CA TYR A 92 3.23 -5.26 -9.25
C TYR A 92 4.17 -4.99 -10.43
N ALA A 93 5.20 -4.16 -10.26
CA ALA A 93 6.17 -3.89 -11.33
C ALA A 93 6.90 -5.17 -11.79
N GLY A 94 7.23 -6.07 -10.87
CA GLY A 94 7.79 -7.39 -11.22
C GLY A 94 6.81 -8.34 -11.93
N ALA A 95 5.50 -8.13 -11.81
CA ALA A 95 4.48 -8.93 -12.49
C ALA A 95 4.22 -8.46 -13.93
N VAL A 96 4.47 -7.17 -14.23
CA VAL A 96 4.33 -6.63 -15.58
C VAL A 96 5.53 -7.00 -16.45
N GLU A 97 6.75 -6.99 -15.91
CA GLU A 97 7.95 -7.43 -16.65
C GLU A 97 7.93 -8.95 -16.96
N ALA A 98 7.29 -9.77 -16.11
CA ALA A 98 7.05 -11.20 -16.41
C ALA A 98 5.89 -11.43 -17.40
N ALA A 99 5.04 -10.43 -17.65
CA ALA A 99 3.98 -10.50 -18.65
C ALA A 99 4.36 -9.81 -19.97
N ALA A 100 5.39 -8.95 -19.96
CA ALA A 100 5.88 -8.24 -21.15
C ALA A 100 6.68 -9.14 -22.10
N ASP A 101 7.26 -10.25 -21.62
CA ASP A 101 7.94 -11.24 -22.46
C ASP A 101 6.96 -12.17 -23.23
N GLU A 102 5.67 -12.13 -22.88
CA GLU A 102 4.60 -12.94 -23.53
C GLU A 102 3.59 -12.08 -24.32
N ALA A 103 3.86 -10.78 -24.49
CA ALA A 103 3.02 -9.89 -25.28
C ALA A 103 3.65 -9.59 -26.65
N ASP A 104 3.82 -10.65 -27.44
CA ASP A 104 3.87 -10.53 -28.90
C ASP A 104 2.62 -9.74 -29.37
N PRO A 105 2.77 -8.57 -30.02
CA PRO A 105 1.64 -7.82 -30.56
C PRO A 105 1.24 -8.44 -31.90
N THR A 106 0.85 -9.71 -31.90
CA THR A 106 0.07 -10.26 -33.00
C THR A 106 -1.29 -9.57 -32.98
N PRO A 107 -1.69 -8.87 -34.05
CA PRO A 107 -2.99 -8.22 -34.10
C PRO A 107 -4.06 -9.30 -33.95
N ALA A 108 -4.74 -9.28 -32.80
CA ALA A 108 -5.91 -10.12 -32.60
C ALA A 108 -6.89 -9.79 -33.72
N VAL A 109 -7.24 -10.83 -34.47
CA VAL A 109 -8.22 -10.84 -35.55
C VAL A 109 -9.40 -9.93 -35.20
N ALA A 110 -9.77 -9.06 -36.15
CA ALA A 110 -10.74 -7.99 -35.99
C ALA A 110 -12.12 -8.52 -35.58
N ALA A 111 -12.36 -8.56 -34.26
CA ALA A 111 -13.67 -8.86 -33.70
C ALA A 111 -14.69 -7.80 -34.20
N PRO A 112 -15.81 -8.19 -34.84
CA PRO A 112 -16.84 -7.26 -35.27
C PRO A 112 -17.40 -6.46 -34.09
N THR A 113 -17.23 -5.14 -34.14
CA THR A 113 -17.74 -4.19 -33.13
C THR A 113 -19.25 -3.93 -33.24
N LYS A 114 -19.93 -4.59 -34.19
CA LYS A 114 -21.36 -4.39 -34.52
C LYS A 114 -22.09 -5.72 -34.64
N CYS A 115 -23.34 -5.75 -34.20
CA CYS A 115 -24.20 -6.92 -34.27
C CYS A 115 -24.63 -7.14 -35.71
N SER A 116 -24.44 -8.34 -36.25
CA SER A 116 -24.93 -8.71 -37.58
C SER A 116 -26.46 -8.73 -37.67
N SER A 117 -27.15 -8.89 -36.54
CA SER A 117 -28.61 -9.03 -36.48
C SER A 117 -29.35 -7.70 -36.32
N CYS A 118 -28.83 -6.76 -35.53
CA CYS A 118 -29.51 -5.48 -35.25
C CYS A 118 -28.65 -4.23 -35.48
N GLY A 119 -27.36 -4.38 -35.80
CA GLY A 119 -26.42 -3.27 -35.94
C GLY A 119 -26.00 -2.58 -34.63
N GLY A 120 -26.49 -3.06 -33.48
CA GLY A 120 -26.11 -2.56 -32.15
C GLY A 120 -24.62 -2.75 -31.86
N LYS A 121 -24.07 -1.91 -30.98
CA LYS A 121 -22.66 -2.00 -30.57
C LYS A 121 -22.48 -3.20 -29.64
N LEU A 122 -21.54 -4.09 -29.96
CA LEU A 122 -21.27 -5.23 -29.07
C LEU A 122 -20.32 -4.83 -27.95
N PRO A 123 -20.42 -5.47 -26.77
CA PRO A 123 -19.45 -5.28 -25.70
C PRO A 123 -18.05 -5.74 -26.15
N THR A 124 -17.03 -5.26 -25.46
CA THR A 124 -15.63 -5.55 -25.79
C THR A 124 -15.34 -7.04 -25.71
N PHE A 125 -14.74 -7.59 -26.76
CA PHE A 125 -14.32 -8.99 -26.81
C PHE A 125 -12.95 -9.18 -26.15
N PHE A 126 -12.87 -10.20 -25.31
CA PHE A 126 -11.62 -10.70 -24.73
C PHE A 126 -11.16 -11.92 -25.51
N LYS A 127 -9.84 -12.07 -25.69
CA LYS A 127 -9.24 -13.23 -26.36
C LYS A 127 -9.76 -14.52 -25.68
N GLY A 128 -10.40 -15.40 -26.46
CA GLY A 128 -10.95 -16.68 -25.99
C GLY A 128 -12.49 -16.74 -25.86
N MET A 129 -13.20 -15.62 -25.98
CA MET A 129 -14.67 -15.64 -26.03
C MET A 129 -15.17 -15.91 -27.46
N GLN A 130 -15.89 -17.01 -27.65
CA GLN A 130 -16.44 -17.41 -28.96
C GLN A 130 -17.91 -17.00 -29.16
N GLN A 131 -18.61 -16.64 -28.09
CA GLN A 131 -20.01 -16.23 -28.10
C GLN A 131 -20.22 -15.04 -27.20
N VAL A 132 -21.05 -14.09 -27.64
CA VAL A 132 -21.50 -12.98 -26.82
C VAL A 132 -22.97 -12.68 -27.08
N GLU A 133 -23.71 -12.40 -26.03
CA GLU A 133 -25.10 -11.96 -26.11
C GLU A 133 -25.16 -10.46 -26.42
N CYS A 134 -25.96 -10.09 -27.41
CA CYS A 134 -26.20 -8.68 -27.73
C CYS A 134 -27.25 -8.11 -26.75
N GLU A 135 -26.86 -7.17 -25.90
CA GLU A 135 -27.78 -6.51 -24.95
C GLU A 135 -28.93 -5.74 -25.64
N PHE A 136 -28.81 -5.44 -26.93
CA PHE A 136 -29.83 -4.68 -27.67
C PHE A 136 -30.95 -5.54 -28.23
N CYS A 137 -30.64 -6.72 -28.77
CA CYS A 137 -31.64 -7.60 -29.40
C CYS A 137 -31.72 -8.99 -28.76
N GLY A 138 -30.91 -9.28 -27.75
CA GLY A 138 -30.85 -10.57 -27.07
C GLY A 138 -30.25 -11.70 -27.91
N ASN A 139 -29.72 -11.41 -29.10
CA ASN A 139 -29.22 -12.43 -30.00
C ASN A 139 -27.78 -12.83 -29.65
N VAL A 140 -27.46 -14.12 -29.72
CA VAL A 140 -26.12 -14.64 -29.46
C VAL A 140 -25.30 -14.56 -30.75
N VAL A 141 -24.22 -13.78 -30.73
CA VAL A 141 -23.30 -13.63 -31.86
C VAL A 141 -22.12 -14.57 -31.66
N THR A 142 -22.00 -15.57 -32.53
CA THR A 142 -20.85 -16.47 -32.62
C THR A 142 -19.75 -15.84 -33.47
N MET A 143 -18.52 -15.90 -33.00
CA MET A 143 -17.34 -15.59 -33.80
C MET A 143 -16.84 -16.90 -34.42
N ASP A 144 -17.32 -17.22 -35.61
CA ASP A 144 -16.70 -18.26 -36.44
C ASP A 144 -15.33 -17.74 -36.87
N GLY A 145 -14.27 -18.35 -36.34
CA GLY A 145 -12.88 -17.97 -36.59
C GLY A 145 -12.44 -18.18 -38.03
#